data_AF-A0A8S3W6V2-F1
#
_entry.id   AF-A0A8S3W6V2-F1
#
_cell.length_a   1.000
_cell.length_b   1.000
_cell.length_c   1.000
_cell.angle_alpha   90.00
_cell.angle_beta   90.00
_cell.angle_gamma   90.00
#
_symmetry.space_group_name_H-M   'P 1'
#
loop_
_entity.id
_entity.type
_entity.pdbx_description
1 polymer ?
#
loop_
_entity_poly.entity_id
_entity_poly.type
_entity_poly.pdbx_seq_one_letter_code
_entity_poly.pdbx_strand_id
1 'polypeptide(L)'
;MMKKNSEVLLRGKQMDMSDIEADPVLRFYNKNIVPRENRFVATCTFGEGWHNYHHVFPFDYKAAEHFDTFNLCTTFINIFKRIGWAYDLREATPEMINGIAKRLGDGTPVHFPMPIQSEN
;
A
#
# COMPACT_ATOMS: atom_id res chain seq x y z
N MET A 1 17.09 -21.10 -8.07
CA MET A 1 15.82 -20.36 -8.05
C MET A 1 14.86 -21.02 -9.02
N MET A 2 13.58 -21.20 -8.65
CA MET A 2 12.57 -21.80 -9.53
C MET A 2 12.02 -20.79 -10.53
N LYS A 3 11.52 -21.28 -11.67
CA LYS A 3 10.81 -20.44 -12.64
C LYS A 3 9.44 -20.06 -12.10
N LYS A 4 8.93 -18.88 -12.48
CA LYS A 4 7.54 -18.47 -12.19
C LYS A 4 6.56 -19.44 -12.87
N ASN A 5 5.43 -19.71 -12.21
CA ASN A 5 4.35 -20.54 -12.75
C ASN A 5 3.75 -19.89 -14.02
N SER A 6 3.31 -20.69 -15.00
CA SER A 6 2.72 -20.19 -16.25
C SER A 6 1.47 -19.34 -16.02
N GLU A 7 0.65 -19.67 -15.02
CA GLU A 7 -0.55 -18.91 -14.67
C GLU A 7 -0.20 -17.49 -14.22
N VAL A 8 0.89 -17.32 -13.44
CA VAL A 8 1.38 -16.01 -13.02
C VAL A 8 1.78 -15.15 -14.22
N LEU A 9 2.41 -15.77 -15.23
CA LEU A 9 2.80 -15.08 -16.46
C LEU A 9 1.57 -14.69 -17.30
N LEU A 10 0.58 -15.57 -17.39
CA LEU A 10 -0.64 -15.32 -18.16
C LEU A 10 -1.50 -14.23 -17.53
N ARG A 11 -1.76 -14.32 -16.22
CA ARG A 11 -2.52 -13.30 -15.46
C ARG A 11 -1.78 -11.98 -15.40
N GLY A 12 -0.46 -12.02 -15.21
CA GLY A 12 0.36 -10.81 -15.19
C GLY A 12 0.30 -10.01 -16.48
N LYS A 13 0.20 -10.68 -17.64
CA LYS A 13 0.04 -10.02 -18.96
C LYS A 13 -1.31 -9.35 -19.17
N GLN A 14 -2.31 -9.68 -18.36
CA GLN A 14 -3.65 -9.08 -18.45
C GLN A 14 -3.75 -7.81 -17.61
N MET A 15 -2.78 -7.52 -16.74
CA MET A 15 -2.75 -6.29 -15.95
C MET A 15 -2.35 -5.12 -16.85
N ASP A 16 -3.11 -4.02 -16.75
CA ASP A 16 -2.75 -2.77 -17.40
C ASP A 16 -1.52 -2.17 -16.71
N MET A 17 -0.51 -1.84 -17.52
CA MET A 17 0.77 -1.26 -17.09
C MET A 17 1.04 0.07 -17.82
N SER A 18 0.03 0.63 -18.49
CA SER A 18 0.19 1.80 -19.36
C SER A 18 0.66 3.05 -18.61
N ASP A 19 0.30 3.19 -17.34
CA ASP A 19 0.74 4.25 -16.43
C ASP A 19 2.27 4.21 -16.23
N ILE A 20 2.83 3.02 -16.03
CA ILE A 20 4.27 2.80 -15.84
C ILE A 20 5.02 2.90 -17.18
N GLU A 21 4.48 2.34 -18.25
CA GLU A 21 5.13 2.33 -19.57
C GLU A 21 5.18 3.72 -20.22
N ALA A 22 4.19 4.57 -19.94
CA ALA A 22 4.14 5.95 -20.43
C ALA A 22 5.03 6.90 -19.62
N ASP A 23 5.43 6.54 -18.39
CA ASP A 23 6.25 7.40 -17.54
C ASP A 23 7.69 7.53 -18.11
N PRO A 24 8.10 8.76 -18.52
CA PRO A 24 9.39 8.97 -19.17
C PRO A 24 10.58 8.79 -18.22
N VAL A 25 10.38 8.87 -16.90
CA VAL A 25 11.40 8.66 -15.88
C VAL A 25 11.60 7.17 -15.63
N LEU A 26 10.52 6.41 -15.47
CA LEU A 26 10.60 4.96 -15.19
C LEU A 26 11.07 4.16 -16.42
N ARG A 27 10.70 4.58 -17.63
CA ARG A 27 11.07 3.91 -18.88
C ARG A 27 12.58 3.87 -19.15
N PHE A 28 13.36 4.76 -18.54
CA PHE A 28 14.81 4.86 -18.73
C PHE A 28 15.62 3.80 -17.95
N TYR A 29 15.01 3.13 -16.96
CA TYR A 29 15.74 2.38 -15.94
C TYR A 29 16.27 0.98 -16.32
N ASN A 30 15.98 0.48 -17.54
CA ASN A 30 16.47 -0.77 -18.17
C ASN A 30 15.42 -1.91 -18.27
N LYS A 31 14.96 -2.17 -19.50
CA LYS A 31 14.04 -3.27 -19.87
C LYS A 31 14.53 -4.70 -19.60
N ASN A 32 15.82 -4.88 -19.31
CA ASN A 32 16.46 -6.19 -19.16
C ASN A 32 16.92 -6.48 -17.72
N ILE A 33 16.79 -5.53 -16.79
CA ILE A 33 17.16 -5.75 -15.39
C ILE A 33 15.96 -6.35 -14.66
N VAL A 34 16.13 -7.58 -14.19
CA VAL A 34 15.21 -8.22 -13.26
C VAL A 34 15.53 -7.68 -11.86
N PRO A 35 14.57 -7.13 -11.10
CA PRO A 35 14.81 -6.74 -9.70
C PRO A 35 15.36 -7.95 -8.93
N ARG A 36 16.48 -7.74 -8.22
CA ARG A 36 17.18 -8.78 -7.45
C ARG A 36 16.96 -8.49 -5.97
N GLU A 37 16.38 -9.46 -5.28
CA GLU A 37 16.13 -9.42 -3.84
C GLU A 37 17.44 -9.27 -3.05
N ASN A 38 17.58 -8.17 -2.30
CA ASN A 38 18.64 -7.99 -1.32
C ASN A 38 18.01 -7.95 0.07
N ARG A 39 18.23 -9.02 0.83
CA ARG A 39 17.64 -9.24 2.15
C ARG A 39 18.03 -8.18 3.19
N PHE A 40 19.19 -7.53 3.02
CA PHE A 40 19.62 -6.40 3.83
C PHE A 40 18.83 -5.13 3.48
N VAL A 41 18.63 -4.84 2.19
CA VAL A 41 17.84 -3.70 1.72
C VAL A 41 16.37 -3.85 2.11
N ALA A 42 15.79 -5.04 1.96
CA ALA A 42 14.41 -5.33 2.37
C ALA A 42 14.16 -5.15 3.89
N THR A 43 15.19 -5.36 4.72
CA THR A 43 15.09 -5.14 6.17
C THR A 43 15.24 -3.65 6.51
N CYS A 44 15.99 -2.90 5.71
CA CYS A 44 16.16 -1.45 5.82
C CYS A 44 15.04 -0.62 5.15
N THR A 45 14.10 -1.23 4.41
CA THR A 45 12.99 -0.52 3.75
C THR A 45 11.75 -0.30 4.64
N PHE A 46 11.86 -0.56 5.95
CA PHE A 46 10.97 -0.09 7.02
C PHE A 46 9.48 0.08 6.68
N GLY A 47 8.66 -0.97 6.83
CA GLY A 47 7.26 -0.72 7.20
C GLY A 47 6.14 -1.53 6.53
N GLU A 48 6.41 -2.60 5.78
CA GLU A 48 5.32 -3.52 5.40
C GLU A 48 4.98 -4.46 6.58
N GLY A 49 4.55 -3.92 7.71
CA GLY A 49 4.11 -4.71 8.87
C GLY A 49 2.61 -5.02 8.83
N TRP A 50 1.83 -4.11 8.25
CA TRP A 50 0.37 -4.09 8.31
C TRP A 50 -0.28 -4.67 7.04
N HIS A 51 0.16 -5.87 6.65
CA HIS A 51 -0.27 -6.50 5.40
C HIS A 51 -1.78 -6.71 5.29
N ASN A 52 -2.47 -7.02 6.40
CA ASN A 52 -3.93 -7.17 6.40
C ASN A 52 -4.60 -5.86 5.95
N TYR A 53 -4.24 -4.74 6.57
CA TYR A 53 -4.72 -3.42 6.19
C TYR A 53 -4.33 -3.07 4.75
N HIS A 54 -3.06 -3.28 4.36
CA HIS A 54 -2.58 -2.97 3.01
C HIS A 54 -3.32 -3.76 1.92
N HIS A 55 -3.64 -5.04 2.14
CA HIS A 55 -4.42 -5.82 1.18
C HIS A 55 -5.90 -5.40 1.11
N VAL A 56 -6.47 -4.85 2.18
CA VAL A 56 -7.84 -4.33 2.20
C VAL A 56 -7.91 -2.95 1.55
N PHE A 57 -6.92 -2.08 1.79
CA PHE A 57 -6.85 -0.70 1.30
C PHE A 57 -5.54 -0.45 0.53
N PRO A 58 -5.35 -1.07 -0.66
CA PRO A 58 -4.09 -0.97 -1.41
C PRO A 58 -3.80 0.42 -1.96
N PHE A 59 -4.80 1.31 -1.99
CA PHE A 59 -4.68 2.69 -2.43
C PHE A 59 -4.25 3.65 -1.33
N ASP A 60 -4.25 3.24 -0.06
CA ASP A 60 -3.90 4.09 1.08
C ASP A 60 -2.37 4.27 1.14
N TYR A 61 -1.88 5.51 1.01
CA TYR A 61 -0.44 5.76 0.97
C TYR A 61 0.30 5.38 2.26
N LYS A 62 -0.41 5.29 3.40
CA LYS A 62 0.20 4.94 4.69
C LYS A 62 0.49 3.44 4.80
N ALA A 63 -0.23 2.63 4.02
CA ALA A 63 -0.23 1.16 4.09
C ALA A 63 -0.45 0.58 5.51
N ALA A 64 -1.03 1.37 6.42
CA ALA A 64 -1.28 1.02 7.81
C ALA A 64 -2.48 1.82 8.34
N GLU A 65 -3.27 1.22 9.23
CA GLU A 65 -4.37 1.90 9.93
C GLU A 65 -3.85 2.99 10.88
N HIS A 66 -2.64 2.79 11.44
CA HIS A 66 -2.07 3.62 12.49
C HIS A 66 -1.06 4.68 11.98
N PHE A 67 -0.95 5.79 12.72
CA PHE A 67 0.25 6.63 12.79
C PHE A 67 1.37 5.85 13.48
N ASP A 68 1.83 4.78 12.83
CA ASP A 68 2.88 3.95 13.39
C ASP A 68 4.14 4.80 13.50
N THR A 69 4.54 5.09 14.74
CA THR A 69 5.80 5.77 15.08
C THR A 69 7.00 5.03 14.50
N PHE A 70 6.82 3.78 14.05
CA PHE A 70 7.81 2.98 13.33
C PHE A 70 7.61 2.93 11.80
N ASN A 71 6.59 3.57 11.24
CA ASN A 71 6.40 3.69 9.79
C ASN A 71 7.22 4.88 9.26
N LEU A 72 8.52 4.64 9.10
CA LEU A 72 9.48 5.60 8.55
C LEU A 72 9.11 6.02 7.13
N CYS A 73 8.49 5.15 6.33
CA CYS A 73 8.01 5.47 4.98
C CYS A 73 6.92 6.54 5.00
N THR A 74 5.88 6.39 5.82
CA THR A 74 4.81 7.39 5.97
C THR A 74 5.37 8.72 6.51
N THR A 75 6.31 8.66 7.45
CA THR A 75 6.97 9.86 7.98
C THR A 75 7.75 10.60 6.90
N PHE A 76 8.50 9.87 6.08
CA PHE A 76 9.25 10.42 4.95
C PHE A 76 8.32 11.09 3.93
N ILE A 77 7.25 10.42 3.50
CA ILE A 77 6.24 10.98 2.59
C ILE A 77 5.64 12.26 3.18
N ASN A 78 5.33 12.28 4.48
CA ASN A 78 4.79 13.46 5.16
C ASN A 78 5.78 14.64 5.21
N ILE A 79 7.09 14.40 5.20
CA ILE A 79 8.09 15.48 5.06
C ILE A 79 7.98 16.11 3.66
N PHE A 80 7.92 15.31 2.59
CA PHE A 80 7.74 15.83 1.22
C PHE A 80 6.39 16.49 1.01
N LYS A 81 5.34 16.01 1.69
CA LYS A 81 4.04 16.68 1.73
C LYS A 81 4.16 18.10 2.29
N ARG A 82 4.89 18.28 3.39
CA ARG A 82 5.11 19.60 4.00
C ARG A 82 5.91 20.55 3.11
N ILE A 83 6.85 20.01 2.32
CA ILE A 83 7.65 20.79 1.37
C ILE A 83 6.86 21.06 0.06
N GLY A 84 5.74 20.37 -0.16
CA GLY A 84 4.90 20.50 -1.35
C GLY A 84 5.33 19.63 -2.53
N TRP A 85 6.26 18.69 -2.33
CA TRP A 85 6.72 17.76 -3.37
C TRP A 85 5.83 16.53 -3.52
N ALA A 86 5.10 16.18 -2.46
CA ALA A 86 4.07 15.14 -2.49
C ALA A 86 2.68 15.75 -2.25
N TYR A 87 1.72 15.36 -3.07
CA TYR A 87 0.33 15.83 -3.04
C TYR A 87 -0.60 14.70 -3.50
N ASP A 88 -1.92 14.93 -3.42
CA ASP A 88 -2.96 13.92 -3.70
C ASP A 88 -2.79 12.59 -2.92
N LEU A 89 -2.36 12.70 -1.67
CA LEU A 89 -2.19 11.55 -0.79
C LEU A 89 -3.56 10.97 -0.41
N ARG A 90 -3.84 9.75 -0.87
CA ARG A 90 -5.11 9.05 -0.63
C ARG A 90 -5.05 8.23 0.65
N GLU A 91 -6.06 8.39 1.50
CA GLU A 91 -6.22 7.65 2.75
C GLU A 91 -7.60 7.00 2.78
N ALA A 92 -7.72 5.81 3.35
CA ALA A 92 -9.03 5.21 3.60
C ALA A 92 -9.76 6.02 4.68
N THR A 93 -11.06 6.29 4.46
CA THR A 93 -11.83 7.06 5.45
C THR A 93 -12.19 6.17 6.65
N PRO A 94 -12.40 6.76 7.85
CA PRO A 94 -12.85 6.01 9.02
C PRO A 94 -14.12 5.20 8.74
N GLU A 95 -15.06 5.72 7.93
CA GLU A 95 -16.29 5.03 7.55
C GLU A 95 -16.00 3.78 6.72
N MET A 96 -15.04 3.84 5.78
CA MET A 96 -14.63 2.69 4.99
C MET A 96 -14.01 1.60 5.88
N ILE A 97 -13.13 1.99 6.80
CA ILE A 97 -12.45 1.07 7.73
C ILE A 97 -13.47 0.40 8.64
N ASN A 98 -14.34 1.18 9.28
CA ASN A 98 -15.40 0.68 10.15
C ASN A 98 -16.41 -0.21 9.40
N GLY A 99 -16.77 0.15 8.17
CA GLY A 99 -17.66 -0.64 7.33
C GLY A 99 -17.08 -2.00 6.98
N ILE A 100 -15.79 -2.07 6.64
CA ILE A 100 -15.10 -3.34 6.39
C ILE A 100 -14.97 -4.15 7.68
N ALA A 101 -14.57 -3.52 8.79
CA ALA A 101 -14.44 -4.21 10.07
C ALA A 101 -15.78 -4.79 10.55
N LYS A 102 -16.89 -4.06 10.38
CA LYS A 102 -18.23 -4.57 10.70
C LYS A 102 -18.64 -5.75 9.81
N ARG A 103 -18.24 -5.74 8.54
CA ARG A 103 -18.67 -6.74 7.53
C ARG A 103 -17.82 -8.01 7.53
N LEU A 104 -16.51 -7.85 7.64
CA LEU A 104 -15.50 -8.90 7.40
C LEU A 104 -14.49 -9.02 8.55
N GLY A 105 -14.56 -8.15 9.56
CA GLY A 105 -13.66 -8.20 10.69
C GLY A 105 -13.89 -9.44 11.55
N ASP A 106 -12.84 -9.88 12.21
CA ASP A 106 -12.83 -11.02 13.13
C ASP A 106 -13.22 -10.65 14.57
N GLY A 107 -13.69 -9.41 14.78
CA GLY A 107 -14.03 -8.86 16.09
C GLY A 107 -12.89 -8.11 16.77
N THR A 108 -11.71 -8.02 16.13
CA THR A 108 -10.66 -7.10 16.58
C THR A 108 -11.15 -5.65 16.55
N PRO A 109 -10.91 -4.86 17.63
CA PRO A 109 -11.35 -3.47 17.66
C PRO A 109 -10.65 -2.62 16.60
N VAL A 110 -11.42 -1.85 15.84
CA VAL A 110 -10.89 -0.77 14.99
C VAL A 110 -10.39 0.37 15.84
N HIS A 111 -9.36 1.07 15.36
CA HIS A 111 -8.73 2.14 16.14
C HIS A 111 -9.59 3.40 16.27
N PHE A 112 -10.39 3.72 15.24
CA PHE A 112 -11.31 4.86 15.24
C PHE A 112 -12.75 4.36 15.10
N PRO A 113 -13.35 3.79 16.16
CA PRO A 113 -14.72 3.31 16.09
C PRO A 113 -15.66 4.49 15.85
N MET A 114 -16.45 4.41 14.77
CA MET A 114 -17.51 5.39 14.56
C MET A 114 -18.59 5.20 15.62
N PRO A 115 -19.17 6.29 16.18
CA PRO A 115 -20.29 6.16 17.10
C PRO A 115 -21.40 5.40 16.39
N ILE A 116 -21.98 4.41 17.08
CA ILE A 116 -23.13 3.65 16.57
C ILE A 116 -24.21 4.68 16.25
N GLN A 117 -24.51 4.87 14.97
CA GLN A 117 -25.70 5.61 14.58
C GLN A 117 -26.88 4.80 15.12
N SER A 118 -27.52 5.30 16.16
CA SER A 118 -28.78 4.74 16.63
C SER A 118 -29.77 4.86 15.48
N GLU A 119 -30.10 3.74 14.86
CA GLU A 119 -31.21 3.66 13.92
C GLU A 119 -32.47 4.13 14.66
N ASN A 120 -33.05 5.26 14.22
CA ASN A 120 -34.41 5.67 14.59
C ASN A 120 -35.42 4.93 13.73
#